data_AF-A0A5D4RKT4-F1
#
_entry.id   AF-A0A5D4RKT4-F1
#
_cell.length_a   1.000
_cell.length_b   1.000
_cell.length_c   1.000
_cell.angle_alpha   90.00
_cell.angle_beta   90.00
_cell.angle_gamma   90.00
#
_symmetry.space_group_name_H-M   'P 1'
#
loop_
_entity.id
_entity.type
_entity.pdbx_description
1 polymer ?
#
loop_
_entity_poly.entity_id
_entity_poly.type
_entity_poly.pdbx_seq_one_letter_code
_entity_poly.pdbx_strand_id
1 'polypeptide(L)'
;MKKAGLIFGIAIIIIAVFFFVNKLHYPSLPIKNVSAKEAIEKLKESENKIAEIAVEGDSAWYITSSKNRGKSIADENIKQMIRSNGWEFKEKDGAGLFFEKDGRRLIATTQMWTGNYVLVKIPADFK
;
A
#
# COMPACT_ATOMS: atom_id res chain seq x y z
N MET A 1 14.98 -35.60 -28.12
CA MET A 1 15.09 -34.13 -28.26
C MET A 1 13.75 -33.40 -28.13
N LYS A 2 12.69 -33.76 -28.89
CA LYS A 2 11.37 -33.07 -28.82
C LYS A 2 10.71 -33.09 -27.42
N LYS A 3 10.78 -34.23 -26.71
CA LYS A 3 10.23 -34.37 -25.34
C LYS A 3 10.98 -33.53 -24.30
N ALA A 4 12.30 -33.39 -24.44
CA ALA A 4 13.12 -32.58 -23.54
C ALA A 4 12.82 -31.07 -23.69
N GLY A 5 12.65 -30.60 -24.93
CA GLY A 5 12.21 -29.22 -25.21
C GLY A 5 10.82 -28.93 -24.65
N LEU A 6 9.89 -29.89 -24.75
CA LEU A 6 8.55 -29.76 -24.17
C LEU A 6 8.60 -29.67 -22.63
N ILE A 7 9.39 -30.53 -21.97
CA ILE A 7 9.54 -30.51 -20.50
C ILE A 7 10.15 -29.17 -20.04
N PHE A 8 11.16 -28.68 -20.75
CA PHE A 8 11.80 -27.39 -20.42
C PHE A 8 10.84 -26.21 -20.59
N GLY A 9 10.02 -26.21 -21.65
CA GLY A 9 8.97 -25.20 -21.86
C GLY A 9 7.94 -25.19 -20.74
N ILE A 10 7.48 -26.38 -20.29
CA ILE A 10 6.55 -26.50 -19.16
C ILE A 10 7.19 -25.96 -17.87
N ALA A 11 8.46 -26.28 -17.61
CA ALA A 11 9.16 -25.80 -16.42
C ALA A 11 9.25 -24.27 -16.38
N ILE A 12 9.54 -23.61 -17.51
CA ILE A 12 9.56 -22.14 -17.61
C ILE A 12 8.18 -21.55 -17.29
N ILE A 13 7.11 -22.14 -17.82
CA ILE A 13 5.74 -21.67 -17.55
C ILE A 13 5.41 -21.80 -16.07
N ILE A 14 5.74 -22.94 -15.44
CA ILE A 14 5.52 -23.14 -13.99
C ILE A 14 6.26 -22.09 -13.16
N ILE A 15 7.53 -21.81 -13.51
CA ILE A 15 8.31 -20.78 -12.84
C ILE A 15 7.67 -19.40 -13.05
N ALA A 16 7.29 -19.03 -14.26
CA ALA A 16 6.66 -17.75 -14.55
C ALA A 16 5.35 -17.57 -13.76
N VAL A 17 4.52 -18.61 -13.69
CA VAL A 17 3.28 -18.61 -12.89
C VAL A 17 3.61 -18.46 -11.40
N PHE A 18 4.61 -19.18 -10.89
CA PHE A 18 5.05 -19.05 -9.50
C PHE A 18 5.49 -17.62 -9.16
N PHE A 19 6.30 -16.99 -10.02
CA PHE A 19 6.72 -15.59 -9.86
C PHE A 19 5.55 -14.61 -9.86
N PHE A 20 4.55 -14.86 -10.72
CA PHE A 20 3.37 -14.00 -10.83
C PHE A 20 2.44 -14.13 -9.63
N VAL A 21 2.15 -15.36 -9.18
CA VAL A 21 1.28 -15.65 -8.03
C VAL A 21 1.86 -15.10 -6.74
N ASN A 22 3.17 -15.26 -6.54
CA ASN A 22 3.85 -14.74 -5.35
C ASN A 22 4.17 -13.25 -5.43
N LYS A 23 3.76 -12.56 -6.49
CA LYS A 23 3.93 -11.10 -6.64
C LYS A 23 5.41 -10.67 -6.54
N LEU A 24 6.34 -11.55 -6.93
CA LEU A 24 7.79 -11.31 -6.83
C LEU A 24 8.32 -10.26 -7.81
N HIS A 25 7.49 -9.81 -8.75
CA HIS A 25 7.80 -8.73 -9.68
C HIS A 25 7.58 -7.33 -9.09
N TYR A 26 6.99 -7.24 -7.89
CA TYR A 26 6.81 -5.96 -7.22
C TYR A 26 8.10 -5.54 -6.48
N PRO A 27 8.41 -4.24 -6.44
CA PRO A 27 9.53 -3.75 -5.66
C PRO A 27 9.32 -4.02 -4.17
N SER A 28 10.40 -4.15 -3.41
CA SER A 28 10.34 -4.30 -1.95
C SER A 28 9.61 -3.13 -1.30
N LEU A 29 8.87 -3.41 -0.23
CA LEU A 29 8.25 -2.38 0.59
C LEU A 29 9.32 -1.70 1.47
N PRO A 30 9.18 -0.40 1.79
CA PRO A 30 10.06 0.32 2.71
C PRO A 30 9.76 -0.04 4.19
N ILE A 31 9.39 -1.29 4.45
CA ILE A 31 8.94 -1.80 5.75
C ILE A 31 9.54 -3.19 5.93
N LYS A 32 10.14 -3.46 7.09
CA LYS A 32 10.72 -4.77 7.38
C LYS A 32 9.62 -5.83 7.52
N ASN A 33 9.88 -7.02 6.97
CA ASN A 33 9.08 -8.24 7.13
C ASN A 33 7.67 -8.25 6.53
N VAL A 34 7.27 -7.28 5.70
CA VAL A 34 6.01 -7.34 4.95
C VAL A 34 6.29 -7.60 3.48
N SER A 35 5.68 -8.64 2.93
CA SER A 35 5.80 -8.95 1.50
C SER A 35 4.80 -8.14 0.67
N ALA A 36 5.13 -7.93 -0.61
CA ALA A 36 4.22 -7.29 -1.57
C ALA A 36 2.87 -8.01 -1.67
N LYS A 37 2.90 -9.36 -1.66
CA LYS A 37 1.72 -10.22 -1.69
C LYS A 37 0.83 -9.94 -0.47
N GLU A 38 1.41 -10.01 0.72
CA GLU A 38 0.69 -9.82 1.98
C GLU A 38 0.04 -8.43 2.07
N ALA A 39 0.76 -7.37 1.72
CA ALA A 39 0.20 -6.01 1.72
C ALA A 39 -0.99 -5.87 0.75
N ILE A 40 -0.88 -6.45 -0.45
CA ILE A 40 -1.96 -6.41 -1.44
C ILE A 40 -3.15 -7.27 -1.00
N GLU A 41 -2.93 -8.41 -0.33
CA GLU A 41 -3.98 -9.25 0.23
C GLU A 41 -4.73 -8.52 1.35
N LYS A 42 -4.03 -7.92 2.32
CA LYS A 42 -4.65 -7.07 3.36
C LYS A 42 -5.51 -5.96 2.76
N LEU A 43 -5.05 -5.34 1.67
CA LEU A 43 -5.83 -4.31 0.97
C LEU A 43 -7.11 -4.85 0.31
N LYS A 44 -7.05 -6.04 -0.30
CA LYS A 44 -8.20 -6.66 -0.94
C LYS A 44 -9.25 -7.10 0.07
N GLU A 45 -8.82 -7.51 1.26
CA GLU A 45 -9.68 -7.93 2.36
C GLU A 45 -10.25 -6.73 3.15
N SER A 46 -9.62 -5.55 3.05
CA SER A 46 -10.10 -4.34 3.71
C SER A 46 -11.36 -3.77 3.04
N GLU A 47 -12.39 -3.52 3.86
CA GLU A 47 -13.61 -2.83 3.45
C GLU A 47 -13.36 -1.33 3.16
N ASN A 48 -12.34 -0.74 3.77
CA ASN A 48 -12.13 0.72 3.80
C ASN A 48 -11.30 1.27 2.63
N LYS A 49 -11.02 0.48 1.58
CA LYS A 49 -10.18 0.85 0.41
C LYS A 49 -8.75 1.30 0.74
N ILE A 50 -8.38 1.28 2.02
CA ILE A 50 -7.07 1.48 2.61
C ILE A 50 -6.90 0.42 3.71
N ALA A 51 -5.71 -0.15 3.84
CA ALA A 51 -5.43 -1.19 4.83
C ALA A 51 -4.14 -0.89 5.57
N GLU A 52 -4.13 -1.13 6.89
CA GLU A 52 -2.89 -1.16 7.67
C GLU A 52 -2.09 -2.39 7.28
N ILE A 53 -0.80 -2.21 7.03
CA ILE A 53 0.09 -3.31 6.61
C ILE A 53 1.14 -3.63 7.67
N ALA A 54 1.54 -2.65 8.47
CA ALA A 54 2.47 -2.80 9.59
C ALA A 54 2.50 -1.57 10.50
N VAL A 55 3.04 -1.77 11.71
CA VAL A 55 3.47 -0.69 12.62
C VAL A 55 4.96 -0.88 12.87
N GLU A 56 5.77 0.14 12.60
CA GLU A 56 7.23 0.12 12.80
C GLU A 56 7.64 1.37 13.59
N GLY A 57 8.03 1.17 14.86
CA GLY A 57 8.36 2.28 15.76
C GLY A 57 7.16 3.16 16.07
N ASP A 58 7.30 4.45 15.80
CA ASP A 58 6.28 5.49 16.01
C ASP A 58 5.32 5.64 14.82
N SER A 59 5.41 4.76 13.82
CA SER A 59 4.78 4.94 12.53
C SER A 59 3.92 3.73 12.15
N ALA A 60 2.66 3.98 11.83
CA ALA A 60 1.77 3.02 11.19
C ALA A 60 1.83 3.19 9.66
N TRP A 61 2.01 2.07 8.97
CA TRP A 61 2.06 2.01 7.51
C TRP A 61 0.77 1.44 6.95
N TYR A 62 0.26 2.12 5.93
CA TYR A 62 -0.93 1.74 5.21
C TYR A 62 -0.65 1.61 3.72
N ILE A 63 -1.51 0.88 3.03
CA ILE A 63 -1.56 0.78 1.58
C ILE A 63 -2.96 1.13 1.09
N THR A 64 -3.05 1.84 -0.03
CA THR A 64 -4.29 2.12 -0.75
C THR A 64 -4.09 1.95 -2.25
N SER A 65 -5.16 1.64 -2.97
CA SER A 65 -5.17 1.60 -4.43
C SER A 65 -5.21 3.02 -5.01
N SER A 66 -4.45 3.27 -6.08
CA SER A 66 -4.58 4.44 -6.95
C SER A 66 -5.22 4.11 -8.31
N LYS A 67 -5.66 2.86 -8.48
CA LYS A 67 -6.13 2.31 -9.76
C LYS A 67 -7.31 3.12 -10.30
N ASN A 68 -7.27 3.44 -11.59
CA ASN A 68 -8.28 4.14 -12.40
C ASN A 68 -8.49 5.64 -12.16
N ARG A 69 -7.90 6.29 -11.13
CA ARG A 69 -8.06 7.75 -10.91
C ARG A 69 -6.83 8.49 -10.34
N GLY A 70 -5.67 7.84 -10.21
CA GLY A 70 -4.40 8.49 -9.85
C GLY A 70 -4.27 8.88 -8.37
N LYS A 71 -3.32 9.76 -8.03
CA LYS A 71 -3.02 10.19 -6.64
C LYS A 71 -4.24 10.73 -5.88
N SER A 72 -5.22 11.28 -6.59
CA SER A 72 -6.44 11.87 -6.02
C SER A 72 -7.30 10.87 -5.24
N ILE A 73 -7.51 9.64 -5.75
CA ILE A 73 -8.34 8.65 -5.03
C ILE A 73 -7.64 8.13 -3.77
N ALA A 74 -6.30 8.01 -3.82
CA ALA A 74 -5.51 7.64 -2.66
C ALA A 74 -5.63 8.70 -1.57
N ASP A 75 -5.51 9.99 -1.92
CA ASP A 75 -5.69 11.09 -0.98
C ASP A 75 -7.07 11.07 -0.33
N GLU A 76 -8.14 10.82 -1.09
CA GLU A 76 -9.50 10.74 -0.55
C GLU A 76 -9.68 9.56 0.41
N ASN A 77 -9.17 8.37 0.08
CA ASN A 77 -9.23 7.22 0.99
C ASN A 77 -8.49 7.51 2.32
N ILE A 78 -7.34 8.18 2.24
CA ILE A 78 -6.55 8.58 3.42
C ILE A 78 -7.33 9.60 4.25
N LYS A 79 -7.88 10.64 3.62
CA LYS A 79 -8.69 11.65 4.30
C LYS A 79 -9.90 11.02 4.99
N GLN A 80 -10.59 10.10 4.33
CA GLN A 80 -11.75 9.41 4.90
C GLN A 80 -11.37 8.60 6.14
N MET A 81 -10.30 7.81 6.06
CA MET A 81 -9.82 7.01 7.20
C MET A 81 -9.36 7.88 8.38
N ILE A 82 -8.65 8.97 8.12
CA ILE A 82 -8.15 9.83 9.21
C ILE A 82 -9.32 10.63 9.82
N ARG A 83 -10.26 11.13 8.99
CA ARG A 83 -11.48 11.81 9.46
C ARG A 83 -12.38 10.92 10.29
N SER A 84 -12.50 9.62 9.97
CA SER A 84 -13.29 8.69 10.80
C SER A 84 -12.71 8.49 12.20
N ASN A 85 -11.43 8.83 12.42
CA ASN A 85 -10.78 8.88 13.73
C ASN A 85 -10.88 10.28 14.41
N GLY A 86 -11.73 11.17 13.89
CA GLY A 86 -12.01 12.49 14.47
C GLY A 86 -11.01 13.60 14.13
N TRP A 87 -10.15 13.39 13.14
CA TRP A 87 -9.20 14.39 12.67
C TRP A 87 -9.77 15.24 11.54
N GLU A 88 -9.50 16.54 11.55
CA GLU A 88 -9.93 17.46 10.51
C GLU A 88 -8.82 17.69 9.48
N PHE A 89 -9.13 17.49 8.19
CA PHE A 89 -8.19 17.78 7.11
C PHE A 89 -8.03 19.29 6.92
N LYS A 90 -6.79 19.78 6.85
CA LYS A 90 -6.48 21.20 6.67
C LYS A 90 -5.99 21.49 5.27
N GLU A 91 -4.91 20.83 4.87
CA GLU A 91 -4.27 21.11 3.59
C GLU A 91 -3.42 19.94 3.09
N LYS A 92 -2.96 20.07 1.85
CA LYS A 92 -2.03 19.13 1.24
C LYS A 92 -0.86 19.93 0.67
N ASP A 93 0.35 19.56 1.08
CA ASP A 93 1.59 20.08 0.51
C ASP A 93 2.47 18.91 0.03
N GLY A 94 2.77 18.89 -1.26
CA GLY A 94 3.53 17.82 -1.92
C GLY A 94 2.95 16.42 -1.68
N ALA A 95 3.64 15.64 -0.85
CA ALA A 95 3.28 14.28 -0.45
C ALA A 95 2.58 14.20 0.92
N GLY A 96 2.54 15.30 1.68
CA GLY A 96 1.94 15.37 3.01
C GLY A 96 0.48 15.81 2.95
N LEU A 97 -0.36 15.10 3.69
CA LEU A 97 -1.73 15.49 4.01
C LEU A 97 -1.76 15.91 5.49
N PHE A 98 -2.16 17.14 5.75
CA PHE A 98 -2.11 17.75 7.09
C PHE A 98 -3.49 17.72 7.75
N PHE A 99 -3.51 17.33 9.02
CA PHE A 99 -4.72 17.20 9.81
C PHE A 99 -4.53 17.80 11.21
N GLU A 100 -5.63 18.21 11.82
CA GLU A 100 -5.66 18.73 13.19
C GLU A 100 -6.76 18.09 14.03
N LYS A 101 -6.48 17.88 15.32
CA LYS A 101 -7.42 17.38 16.34
C LYS A 101 -6.96 17.85 17.72
N ASP A 102 -7.83 18.54 18.46
CA ASP A 102 -7.56 19.02 19.83
C ASP A 102 -6.23 19.80 19.96
N GLY A 103 -5.93 20.67 18.99
CA GLY A 103 -4.68 21.46 18.95
C GLY A 103 -3.42 20.66 18.57
N ARG A 104 -3.54 19.36 18.28
CA ARG A 104 -2.45 18.52 17.76
C ARG A 104 -2.48 18.50 16.23
N ARG A 105 -1.29 18.34 15.63
CA ARG A 105 -1.10 18.20 14.19
C ARG A 105 -0.67 16.79 13.83
N LEU A 106 -1.24 16.27 12.75
CA LEU A 106 -0.88 15.00 12.15
C LEU A 106 -0.55 15.19 10.68
N ILE A 107 0.51 14.52 10.24
CA ILE A 107 0.93 14.53 8.83
C ILE A 107 0.89 13.08 8.34
N ALA A 108 0.03 12.81 7.36
CA ALA A 108 0.05 11.55 6.62
C ALA A 108 0.90 11.73 5.36
N THR A 109 2.02 11.02 5.27
CA THR A 109 2.94 11.12 4.14
C THR A 109 2.66 10.02 3.12
N THR A 110 2.42 10.40 1.88
CA THR A 110 2.14 9.49 0.77
C THR A 110 3.39 9.17 -0.04
N GLN A 111 3.55 7.91 -0.43
CA GLN A 111 4.61 7.46 -1.32
C GLN A 111 4.02 6.56 -2.41
N MET A 112 4.25 6.90 -3.69
CA MET A 112 3.91 6.00 -4.78
C MET A 112 4.82 4.77 -4.71
N TRP A 113 4.24 3.58 -4.52
CA TRP A 113 5.02 2.34 -4.51
C TRP A 113 5.03 1.69 -5.89
N THR A 114 3.89 1.70 -6.56
CA THR A 114 3.74 1.23 -7.94
C THR A 114 2.74 2.13 -8.65
N GLY A 115 2.58 2.01 -9.97
CA GLY A 115 1.55 2.78 -10.69
C GLY A 115 0.11 2.57 -10.18
N ASN A 116 -0.15 1.51 -9.41
CA ASN A 116 -1.48 1.16 -8.90
C ASN A 116 -1.63 1.25 -7.37
N TYR A 117 -0.54 1.45 -6.63
CA TYR A 117 -0.53 1.35 -5.17
C TYR A 117 0.26 2.50 -4.55
N VAL A 118 -0.34 3.11 -3.54
CA VAL A 118 0.25 4.17 -2.72
C VAL A 118 0.42 3.66 -1.31
N LEU A 119 1.60 3.86 -0.75
CA LEU A 119 1.89 3.65 0.66
C LEU A 119 1.67 4.96 1.40
N VAL A 120 1.27 4.84 2.66
CA VAL A 120 0.96 5.96 3.52
C VAL A 120 1.60 5.71 4.87
N LYS A 121 2.42 6.66 5.31
CA LYS A 121 3.04 6.65 6.63
C LYS A 121 2.30 7.65 7.51
N ILE A 122 1.83 7.20 8.67
CA ILE A 122 1.05 7.98 9.63
C ILE A 122 1.63 7.74 11.02
N PRO A 123 1.72 8.75 11.91
CA PRO A 123 2.07 8.52 13.31
C PRO A 123 1.16 7.46 13.94
N ALA A 124 1.71 6.48 14.67
CA ALA A 124 0.96 5.33 15.18
C ALA A 124 -0.04 5.68 16.29
N ASP A 125 0.17 6.80 16.97
CA ASP A 125 -0.62 7.32 18.09
C ASP A 125 -1.85 8.15 17.67
N PHE A 126 -2.21 8.11 16.39
CA PHE A 126 -3.33 8.91 15.87
C PHE A 126 -4.72 8.35 16.14
N LYS A 127 -4.81 7.06 16.45
CA LYS A 127 -6.06 6.35 16.77
C LYS A 127 -6.51 6.65 18.19
#